data_AF-A0A0R1GU01-F1
#
_entry.id   AF-A0A0R1GU01-F1
#
_cell.length_a   1.000
_cell.length_b   1.000
_cell.length_c   1.000
_cell.angle_alpha   90.00
_cell.angle_beta   90.00
_cell.angle_gamma   90.00
#
_symmetry.space_group_name_H-M   'P 1'
#
loop_
_entity.id
_entity.type
_entity.pdbx_description
1 polymer ?
#
loop_
_entity_poly.entity_id
_entity_poly.type
_entity_poly.pdbx_seq_one_letter_code
_entity_poly.pdbx_strand_id
1 'polypeptide(L)'
;MIAMPFHYPNGQPYSRPSDPNGHKRAKVQQVRFDNRGMSLEEEINESNQFYLAHDLAVIYKKPIPIQIVKVDYPRRSAAVIKEAYFRQASTTDYNGVYAGYYLDFEAKETKNKTSFPLKNFHQHQIEHLRHCLKQNGICFVIMRFVTLERLFVYPATPLIRAWDAQAKAGAKSIPLHTIEVEGFEVHYGLNPRIPYLTAVDQLIHYSESQKGVHYGKQ
;
A
#
# COMPACT_ATOMS: atom_id res chain seq x y z
N MET A 1 27.52 -49.75 -6.98
CA MET A 1 28.12 -49.71 -5.63
C MET A 1 27.29 -48.76 -4.79
N ILE A 2 26.59 -49.31 -3.80
CA ILE A 2 25.64 -48.62 -2.93
C ILE A 2 26.45 -48.02 -1.77
N ALA A 3 26.47 -46.69 -1.62
CA ALA A 3 27.09 -46.03 -0.48
C ALA A 3 26.05 -45.89 0.64
N MET A 4 26.19 -46.69 1.70
CA MET A 4 25.35 -46.59 2.89
C MET A 4 25.85 -45.47 3.82
N PRO A 5 24.95 -44.64 4.38
CA PRO A 5 25.31 -43.68 5.42
C PRO A 5 25.43 -44.37 6.79
N PHE A 6 26.62 -44.32 7.38
CA PHE A 6 26.87 -44.76 8.75
C PHE A 6 26.18 -43.85 9.77
N HIS A 7 25.35 -44.43 10.65
CA HIS A 7 24.71 -43.76 11.78
C HIS A 7 25.18 -44.39 13.10
N TYR A 8 25.49 -43.57 14.10
CA TYR A 8 25.85 -44.01 15.46
C TYR A 8 24.68 -43.81 16.45
N PRO A 9 24.65 -44.53 17.59
CA PRO A 9 23.44 -44.74 18.40
C PRO A 9 22.86 -43.53 19.16
N ASN A 10 23.41 -42.31 19.02
CA ASN A 10 22.97 -41.12 19.77
C ASN A 10 22.47 -39.94 18.91
N GLY A 11 21.99 -40.19 17.69
CA GLY A 11 21.08 -39.28 16.97
C GLY A 11 21.57 -37.87 16.58
N GLN A 12 22.86 -37.56 16.72
CA GLN A 12 23.44 -36.27 16.32
C GLN A 12 24.20 -36.41 14.98
N PRO A 13 24.03 -35.49 14.01
CA PRO A 13 24.73 -35.54 12.74
C PRO A 13 26.23 -35.19 12.87
N TYR A 14 27.06 -35.89 12.11
CA TYR A 14 28.51 -35.68 12.04
C TYR A 14 28.87 -34.30 11.45
N SER A 15 29.60 -33.49 12.22
CA SER A 15 30.09 -32.17 11.81
C SER A 15 31.56 -32.26 11.41
N ARG A 16 31.91 -31.96 10.15
CA ARG A 16 33.31 -31.86 9.71
C ARG A 16 33.97 -30.59 10.30
N PRO A 17 35.23 -30.64 10.75
CA PRO A 17 36.00 -29.45 11.10
C PRO A 17 36.22 -28.55 9.87
N SER A 18 36.21 -27.25 10.11
CA SER A 18 36.28 -26.16 9.14
C SER A 18 37.58 -26.12 8.32
N ASP A 19 37.42 -25.96 7.00
CA ASP A 19 38.48 -25.69 6.02
C ASP A 19 39.07 -24.27 6.22
N PRO A 20 40.41 -24.04 6.18
CA PRO A 20 41.02 -22.74 6.50
C PRO A 20 40.90 -21.67 5.41
N ASN A 21 40.25 -21.92 4.27
CA ASN A 21 40.20 -20.95 3.17
C ASN A 21 38.93 -20.07 3.22
N GLY A 22 39.10 -18.90 3.83
CA GLY A 22 38.04 -17.93 4.11
C GLY A 22 37.45 -17.25 2.88
N HIS A 23 36.40 -17.84 2.31
CA HIS A 23 35.37 -17.06 1.60
C HIS A 23 34.37 -16.53 2.63
N LYS A 24 34.33 -15.19 2.79
CA LYS A 24 33.42 -14.48 3.69
C LYS A 24 31.97 -14.85 3.37
N ARG A 25 31.40 -15.81 4.10
CA ARG A 25 29.96 -16.07 4.08
C ARG A 25 29.25 -14.78 4.52
N ALA A 26 28.36 -14.28 3.67
CA ALA A 26 27.48 -13.18 4.02
C ALA A 26 26.78 -13.53 5.35
N LYS A 27 26.93 -12.65 6.35
CA LYS A 27 26.21 -12.81 7.62
C LYS A 27 24.72 -12.85 7.28
N VAL A 28 24.07 -13.98 7.56
CA VAL A 28 22.62 -14.04 7.63
C VAL A 28 22.22 -13.04 8.71
N GLN A 29 21.67 -11.92 8.28
CA GLN A 29 21.24 -10.86 9.17
C GLN A 29 20.05 -11.43 9.94
N GLN A 30 20.26 -11.71 11.23
CA GLN A 30 19.19 -11.97 12.18
C GLN A 30 18.23 -10.77 12.08
N VAL A 31 17.04 -11.00 11.51
CA VAL A 31 15.99 -9.99 11.40
C VAL A 31 15.54 -9.70 12.82
N ARG A 32 16.06 -8.60 13.37
CA ARG A 32 15.55 -8.00 14.59
C ARG A 32 14.28 -7.24 14.20
N PHE A 33 13.13 -7.71 14.71
CA PHE A 33 11.84 -7.02 14.66
C PHE A 33 11.86 -5.81 15.59
N ASP A 34 12.67 -4.81 15.24
CA ASP A 34 12.51 -3.47 15.79
C ASP A 34 11.56 -2.75 14.82
N ASN A 35 10.27 -2.68 15.16
CA ASN A 35 9.17 -2.14 14.32
C ASN A 35 9.27 -0.62 14.02
N ARG A 36 10.48 -0.06 14.02
CA ARG A 36 10.80 1.36 13.79
C ARG A 36 11.41 1.60 12.42
N GLY A 37 10.89 0.92 11.39
CA GLY A 37 11.41 1.04 10.02
C GLY A 37 10.49 0.51 8.92
N MET A 38 9.25 0.13 9.23
CA MET A 38 8.31 -0.38 8.22
C MET A 38 7.87 0.75 7.28
N SER A 39 7.83 0.43 5.99
CA SER A 39 7.26 1.30 4.98
C SER A 39 5.76 1.48 5.22
N LEU A 40 5.19 2.61 4.76
CA LEU A 40 3.75 2.85 4.84
C LEU A 40 2.95 1.71 4.18
N GLU A 41 3.48 1.17 3.08
CA GLU A 41 2.90 0.04 2.36
C GLU A 41 2.79 -1.21 3.24
N GLU A 42 3.86 -1.59 3.94
CA GLU A 42 3.84 -2.76 4.82
C GLU A 42 2.82 -2.60 5.94
N GLU A 43 2.75 -1.41 6.56
CA GLU A 43 1.79 -1.12 7.63
C GLU A 43 0.33 -1.15 7.14
N ILE A 44 0.08 -0.68 5.90
CA ILE A 44 -1.24 -0.78 5.26
C ILE A 44 -1.56 -2.24 4.96
N ASN A 45 -0.61 -3.03 4.45
CA ASN A 45 -0.83 -4.44 4.15
C ASN A 45 -1.13 -5.27 5.40
N GLU A 46 -0.44 -4.99 6.51
CA GLU A 46 -0.73 -5.60 7.82
C GLU A 46 -2.16 -5.25 8.29
N SER A 47 -2.56 -3.99 8.16
CA SER A 47 -3.92 -3.53 8.48
C SER A 47 -4.97 -4.19 7.55
N ASN A 48 -4.65 -4.26 6.25
CA ASN A 48 -5.15 -5.16 5.21
C ASN A 48 -5.62 -6.51 5.73
N GLN A 49 -4.64 -7.27 6.16
CA GLN A 49 -4.80 -8.64 6.62
C GLN A 49 -5.63 -8.71 7.89
N PHE A 50 -5.46 -7.76 8.81
CA PHE A 50 -6.29 -7.67 10.01
C PHE A 50 -7.77 -7.48 9.66
N TYR A 51 -8.10 -6.54 8.77
CA TYR A 51 -9.48 -6.29 8.36
C TYR A 51 -10.11 -7.51 7.70
N LEU A 52 -9.35 -8.20 6.84
CA LEU A 52 -9.82 -9.42 6.18
C LEU A 52 -10.06 -10.56 7.19
N ALA A 53 -9.14 -10.76 8.13
CA ALA A 53 -9.21 -11.84 9.12
C ALA A 53 -10.35 -11.67 10.14
N HIS A 54 -10.86 -10.44 10.30
CA HIS A 54 -11.95 -10.12 11.23
C HIS A 54 -13.26 -9.78 10.50
N ASP A 55 -13.37 -10.11 9.21
CA ASP A 55 -14.56 -9.84 8.39
C ASP A 55 -15.00 -8.36 8.36
N LEU A 56 -14.05 -7.43 8.53
CA LEU A 56 -14.31 -5.99 8.56
C LEU A 56 -14.34 -5.40 7.15
N ALA A 57 -13.36 -5.75 6.31
CA ALA A 57 -13.27 -5.27 4.93
C ALA A 57 -12.43 -6.23 4.07
N VAL A 58 -12.69 -6.23 2.76
CA VAL A 58 -11.95 -7.04 1.78
C VAL A 58 -11.16 -6.11 0.87
N ILE A 59 -9.90 -5.85 1.22
CA ILE A 59 -9.05 -4.84 0.57
C ILE A 59 -7.68 -5.44 0.24
N TYR A 60 -7.22 -5.24 -1.00
CA TYR A 60 -5.95 -5.78 -1.48
C TYR A 60 -5.11 -4.72 -2.19
N LYS A 61 -3.79 -4.93 -2.15
CA LYS A 61 -2.86 -4.25 -3.04
C LYS A 61 -2.87 -4.92 -4.41
N LYS A 62 -2.94 -4.13 -5.48
CA LYS A 62 -2.80 -4.60 -6.84
C LYS A 62 -1.35 -5.03 -7.09
N PRO A 63 -1.11 -6.20 -7.71
CA PRO A 63 0.23 -6.62 -8.09
C PRO A 63 0.90 -5.65 -9.07
N ILE A 64 2.22 -5.60 -9.03
CA ILE A 64 3.00 -4.77 -9.96
C ILE A 64 2.73 -5.25 -11.41
N PRO A 65 2.30 -4.37 -12.31
CA PRO A 65 2.00 -4.76 -13.68
C PRO A 65 3.29 -5.12 -14.43
N ILE A 66 3.39 -6.38 -14.84
CA ILE A 66 4.49 -6.90 -15.65
C ILE A 66 3.94 -7.46 -16.96
N GLN A 67 4.69 -7.23 -18.04
CA GLN A 67 4.48 -7.91 -19.32
C GLN A 67 5.41 -9.11 -19.39
N ILE A 68 4.83 -10.30 -19.32
CA ILE A 68 5.57 -11.55 -19.48
C ILE A 68 5.84 -11.76 -20.97
N VAL A 69 7.11 -11.98 -21.32
CA VAL A 69 7.54 -12.20 -22.71
C VAL A 69 7.92 -13.65 -22.94
N LYS A 70 8.60 -14.27 -21.98
CA LYS A 70 9.04 -15.65 -22.08
C LYS A 70 8.77 -16.43 -20.81
N VAL A 71 8.20 -17.61 -20.97
CA VAL A 71 7.90 -18.56 -19.88
C VAL A 71 8.40 -19.94 -20.26
N ASP A 72 9.10 -20.58 -19.34
CA ASP A 72 9.48 -21.99 -19.43
C ASP A 72 8.60 -22.84 -18.51
N TYR A 73 8.30 -24.07 -18.93
CA TYR A 73 7.51 -25.03 -18.17
C TYR A 73 8.32 -26.30 -17.90
N PRO A 74 9.19 -26.31 -16.87
CA PRO A 74 10.05 -27.46 -16.61
C PRO A 74 9.26 -28.74 -16.26
N ARG A 75 8.07 -28.60 -15.64
CA ARG A 75 7.12 -29.69 -15.31
C ARG A 75 5.70 -29.13 -15.28
N ARG A 76 4.67 -29.99 -15.40
CA ARG A 76 3.24 -29.58 -15.48
C ARG A 76 2.77 -28.69 -14.33
N SER A 77 3.39 -28.76 -13.15
CA SER A 77 3.00 -28.00 -11.95
C SER A 77 3.78 -26.70 -11.76
N ALA A 78 4.66 -26.32 -12.70
CA ALA A 78 5.55 -25.18 -12.53
C ALA A 78 5.72 -24.38 -13.82
N ALA A 79 5.58 -23.06 -13.71
CA ALA A 79 5.88 -22.10 -14.75
C ALA A 79 6.97 -21.15 -14.24
N VAL A 80 7.98 -20.88 -15.06
CA VAL A 80 9.09 -19.98 -14.73
C VAL A 80 9.09 -18.84 -15.73
N ILE A 81 8.82 -17.63 -15.26
CA ILE A 81 8.99 -16.42 -16.08
C ILE A 81 10.50 -16.21 -16.31
N LYS A 82 10.93 -16.27 -17.57
CA LYS A 82 12.33 -16.06 -17.96
C LYS A 82 12.62 -14.62 -18.32
N GLU A 83 11.66 -13.96 -18.96
CA GLU A 83 11.81 -12.58 -19.44
C GLU A 83 10.48 -11.85 -19.23
N ALA A 84 10.55 -10.68 -18.60
CA ALA A 84 9.41 -9.80 -18.42
C ALA A 84 9.87 -8.33 -18.38
N TYR A 85 8.99 -7.43 -18.81
CA TYR A 85 9.21 -5.99 -18.73
C TYR A 85 8.19 -5.38 -17.77
N PHE A 86 8.62 -4.42 -16.94
CA PHE A 86 7.68 -3.62 -16.16
C PHE A 86 6.79 -2.81 -17.09
N ARG A 87 5.50 -2.75 -16.79
CA ARG A 87 4.57 -1.80 -17.42
C ARG A 87 4.30 -0.65 -16.46
N GLN A 88 3.96 0.49 -17.04
CA GLN A 88 3.48 1.60 -16.24
C GLN A 88 2.11 1.24 -15.67
N ALA A 89 1.93 1.41 -14.36
CA ALA A 89 0.62 1.28 -13.73
C ALA A 89 -0.35 2.31 -14.34
N SER A 90 -1.60 1.88 -14.55
CA SER A 90 -2.66 2.75 -15.08
C SER A 90 -3.69 3.14 -14.02
N THR A 91 -3.59 2.56 -12.82
CA THR A 91 -4.52 2.74 -11.71
C THR A 91 -3.76 2.99 -10.41
N THR A 92 -4.49 3.31 -9.35
CA THR A 92 -4.03 3.30 -7.95
C THR A 92 -3.63 1.91 -7.46
N ASP A 93 -2.86 1.87 -6.39
CA ASP A 93 -2.28 0.63 -5.84
C ASP A 93 -3.26 -0.23 -5.01
N TYR A 94 -4.32 0.31 -4.40
CA TYR A 94 -5.23 -0.46 -3.53
C TYR A 94 -6.68 -0.31 -3.93
N ASN A 95 -7.44 -1.40 -3.79
CA ASN A 95 -8.89 -1.37 -3.87
C ASN A 95 -9.55 -2.50 -3.07
N GLY A 96 -10.86 -2.39 -2.88
CA GLY A 96 -11.61 -3.37 -2.12
C GLY A 96 -13.07 -3.02 -1.90
N VAL A 97 -13.70 -3.73 -0.99
CA VAL A 97 -15.08 -3.51 -0.57
C VAL A 97 -15.14 -3.36 0.95
N TYR A 98 -15.91 -2.39 1.40
CA TYR A 98 -16.20 -2.14 2.81
C TYR A 98 -17.65 -1.68 2.95
N ALA A 99 -18.44 -2.36 3.78
CA ALA A 99 -19.86 -2.06 3.99
C ALA A 99 -20.69 -1.88 2.69
N GLY A 100 -20.34 -2.63 1.63
CA GLY A 100 -21.00 -2.52 0.31
C GLY A 100 -20.46 -1.40 -0.60
N TYR A 101 -19.59 -0.52 -0.10
CA TYR A 101 -18.93 0.52 -0.90
C TYR A 101 -17.68 -0.04 -1.56
N TYR A 102 -17.48 0.32 -2.83
CA TYR A 102 -16.20 0.15 -3.50
C TYR A 102 -15.21 1.19 -2.96
N LEU A 103 -14.09 0.71 -2.43
CA LEU A 103 -12.96 1.54 -2.00
C LEU A 103 -11.85 1.48 -3.05
N ASP A 104 -11.24 2.63 -3.34
CA ASP A 104 -10.08 2.72 -4.22
C ASP A 104 -9.14 3.83 -3.74
N PHE A 105 -7.90 3.47 -3.43
CA PHE A 105 -6.98 4.43 -2.81
C PHE A 105 -5.52 4.20 -3.16
N GLU A 106 -4.76 5.26 -2.94
CA GLU A 106 -3.31 5.30 -3.09
C GLU A 106 -2.65 5.55 -1.73
N ALA A 107 -1.39 5.17 -1.56
CA ALA A 107 -0.63 5.44 -0.34
C ALA A 107 0.67 6.16 -0.68
N LYS A 108 0.89 7.34 -0.11
CA LYS A 108 2.09 8.14 -0.34
C LYS A 108 2.59 8.75 0.95
N GLU A 109 3.89 8.98 1.00
CA GLU A 109 4.54 9.58 2.15
C GLU A 109 5.43 10.77 1.75
N THR A 110 5.67 11.64 2.72
CA THR A 110 6.54 12.80 2.58
C THR A 110 7.35 13.02 3.85
N LYS A 111 8.58 13.52 3.69
CA LYS A 111 9.41 14.03 4.80
C LYS A 111 9.26 15.54 4.99
N ASN A 112 8.53 16.22 4.10
CA ASN A 112 8.22 17.63 4.26
C ASN A 112 7.29 17.82 5.46
N LYS A 113 7.50 18.88 6.25
CA LYS A 113 6.74 19.18 7.48
C LYS A 113 5.56 20.12 7.25
N THR A 114 5.50 20.82 6.12
CA THR A 114 4.52 21.90 5.93
C THR A 114 3.57 21.65 4.76
N SER A 115 3.88 20.72 3.87
CA SER A 115 3.04 20.42 2.70
C SER A 115 3.32 19.04 2.11
N PHE A 116 2.35 18.53 1.35
CA PHE A 116 2.44 17.30 0.60
C PHE A 116 2.69 17.61 -0.90
N PRO A 117 3.86 17.24 -1.47
CA PRO A 117 4.17 17.52 -2.86
C PRO A 117 3.26 16.77 -3.83
N LEU A 118 2.66 17.46 -4.80
CA LEU A 118 1.79 16.83 -5.80
C LEU A 118 2.56 15.92 -6.76
N LYS A 119 3.87 16.17 -6.97
CA LYS A 119 4.76 15.31 -7.77
C LYS A 119 4.82 13.84 -7.31
N ASN A 120 4.33 13.53 -6.10
CA ASN A 120 4.21 12.17 -5.59
C ASN A 120 3.07 11.38 -6.27
N PHE A 121 2.20 12.05 -7.02
CA PHE A 121 1.13 11.47 -7.80
C PHE A 121 1.43 11.58 -9.30
N HIS A 122 0.85 10.67 -10.07
CA HIS A 122 0.94 10.64 -11.51
C HIS A 122 -0.42 10.86 -12.16
N GLN A 123 -0.44 11.43 -13.37
CA GLN A 123 -1.67 11.77 -14.09
C GLN A 123 -2.66 10.60 -14.20
N HIS A 124 -2.16 9.38 -14.44
CA HIS A 124 -3.02 8.19 -14.60
C HIS A 124 -3.74 7.83 -13.29
N GLN A 125 -3.11 7.99 -12.12
CA GLN A 125 -3.75 7.75 -10.82
C GLN A 125 -4.90 8.74 -10.60
N ILE A 126 -4.66 10.02 -10.92
CA ILE A 126 -5.66 11.08 -10.75
C ILE A 126 -6.85 10.85 -11.69
N GLU A 127 -6.61 10.47 -12.95
CA GLU A 127 -7.69 10.18 -13.88
C GLU A 127 -8.47 8.93 -13.49
N HIS A 128 -7.78 7.88 -13.01
CA HIS A 128 -8.44 6.69 -12.46
C HIS A 128 -9.37 7.05 -11.28
N LEU A 129 -8.89 7.83 -10.32
CA LEU A 129 -9.70 8.31 -9.19
C LEU A 129 -10.92 9.10 -9.66
N ARG A 130 -10.81 9.94 -10.69
CA ARG A 130 -11.98 10.63 -11.29
C ARG A 130 -13.00 9.66 -11.84
N HIS A 131 -12.56 8.63 -12.56
CA HIS A 131 -13.47 7.63 -13.11
C HIS A 131 -14.19 6.85 -12.00
N CYS A 132 -13.48 6.46 -10.94
CA CYS A 132 -14.09 5.79 -9.79
C CYS A 132 -15.09 6.68 -9.05
N LEU A 133 -14.76 7.97 -8.81
CA LEU A 133 -15.69 8.93 -8.20
C LEU A 133 -16.97 9.12 -9.03
N LYS A 134 -16.88 9.16 -10.37
CA LYS A 134 -18.05 9.23 -11.26
C LYS A 134 -18.99 8.03 -11.10
N GLN A 135 -18.47 6.89 -10.65
CA GLN A 135 -19.24 5.68 -10.37
C GLN A 135 -19.60 5.53 -8.88
N ASN A 136 -19.54 6.63 -8.10
CA ASN A 136 -19.82 6.65 -6.66
C ASN A 136 -18.85 5.83 -5.80
N GLY A 137 -17.66 5.49 -6.29
CA GLY A 137 -16.62 4.86 -5.48
C GLY A 137 -16.13 5.80 -4.37
N ILE A 138 -15.73 5.22 -3.24
CA ILE A 138 -15.11 5.94 -2.13
C ILE A 138 -13.61 5.99 -2.41
N CYS A 139 -13.15 7.14 -2.90
CA CYS A 139 -11.80 7.33 -3.38
C CYS A 139 -11.02 8.28 -2.47
N PHE A 140 -9.82 7.87 -2.06
CA PHE A 140 -8.99 8.65 -1.14
C PHE A 140 -7.50 8.32 -1.30
N VAL A 141 -6.66 9.02 -0.53
CA VAL A 141 -5.23 8.73 -0.42
C VAL A 141 -4.85 8.68 1.05
N ILE A 142 -4.08 7.67 1.45
CA ILE A 142 -3.42 7.65 2.74
C ILE A 142 -2.11 8.44 2.63
N MET A 143 -2.03 9.55 3.33
CA MET A 143 -0.89 10.48 3.32
C MET A 143 -0.13 10.41 4.64
N ARG A 144 1.14 9.97 4.60
CA ARG A 144 2.02 9.94 5.78
C ARG A 144 3.02 11.10 5.77
N PHE A 145 3.02 11.91 6.82
CA PHE A 145 4.05 12.89 7.11
C PHE A 145 5.09 12.25 8.05
N VAL A 146 6.10 11.62 7.46
CA VAL A 146 7.06 10.75 8.17
C VAL A 146 7.73 11.47 9.33
N THR A 147 8.20 12.70 9.11
CA THR A 147 8.92 13.46 10.15
C THR A 147 8.00 14.03 11.24
N LEU A 148 6.71 14.12 10.98
CA LEU A 148 5.73 14.56 11.97
C LEU A 148 5.04 13.38 12.68
N GLU A 149 5.25 12.16 12.18
CA GLU A 149 4.55 10.95 12.64
C GLU A 149 3.02 11.07 12.53
N ARG A 150 2.55 11.78 11.50
CA ARG A 150 1.12 12.02 11.25
C ARG A 150 0.64 11.32 10.00
N LEU A 151 -0.58 10.83 10.04
CA LEU A 151 -1.20 10.07 8.97
C LEU A 151 -2.61 10.60 8.70
N PHE A 152 -2.98 10.72 7.43
CA PHE A 152 -4.29 11.22 7.05
C PHE A 152 -4.92 10.35 5.98
N VAL A 153 -6.23 10.15 6.06
CA VAL A 153 -7.07 9.79 4.92
C VAL A 153 -7.52 11.09 4.28
N TYR A 154 -7.04 11.35 3.07
CA TYR A 154 -7.37 12.57 2.33
C TYR A 154 -8.30 12.24 1.16
N PRO A 155 -9.50 12.85 1.07
CA PRO A 155 -10.46 12.53 0.03
C PRO A 155 -9.92 12.83 -1.39
N ALA A 156 -10.31 12.04 -2.38
CA ALA A 156 -9.79 12.22 -3.75
C ALA A 156 -10.31 13.52 -4.42
N THR A 157 -11.51 13.97 -4.10
CA THR A 157 -12.09 15.21 -4.67
C THR A 157 -11.20 16.46 -4.46
N PRO A 158 -10.81 16.82 -3.22
CA PRO A 158 -9.91 17.95 -2.98
C PRO A 158 -8.48 17.70 -3.52
N LEU A 159 -8.01 16.45 -3.58
CA LEU A 159 -6.74 16.10 -4.24
C LEU A 159 -6.79 16.42 -5.74
N ILE A 160 -7.83 15.98 -6.44
CA ILE A 160 -8.02 16.23 -7.87
C ILE A 160 -8.11 17.74 -8.13
N ARG A 161 -8.84 18.48 -7.28
CA ARG A 161 -8.93 19.94 -7.37
C ARG A 161 -7.57 20.61 -7.24
N ALA A 162 -6.75 20.19 -6.29
CA ALA A 162 -5.38 20.71 -6.13
C ALA A 162 -4.49 20.32 -7.33
N TRP A 163 -4.63 19.10 -7.83
CA TRP A 163 -3.91 18.62 -9.02
C TRP A 163 -4.23 19.47 -10.26
N ASP A 164 -5.49 19.81 -10.50
CA ASP A 164 -5.91 20.61 -11.64
C ASP A 164 -5.46 22.06 -11.55
N ALA A 165 -5.48 22.63 -10.34
CA ALA A 165 -5.03 24.00 -10.11
C ALA A 165 -3.54 24.17 -10.47
N GLN A 166 -2.70 23.14 -10.26
CA GLN A 166 -1.26 23.21 -10.54
C GLN A 166 -0.95 23.50 -12.02
N ALA A 167 -1.78 23.04 -12.95
CA ALA A 167 -1.59 23.24 -14.39
C ALA A 167 -1.82 24.70 -14.80
N LYS A 168 -2.57 25.47 -14.01
CA LYS A 168 -2.92 26.88 -14.26
C LYS A 168 -2.03 27.85 -13.46
N ALA A 169 -0.76 27.49 -13.24
CA ALA A 169 0.19 28.18 -12.36
C ALA A 169 -0.14 28.15 -10.85
N GLY A 170 -0.97 27.19 -10.40
CA GLY A 170 -1.25 26.96 -8.99
C GLY A 170 -0.09 26.31 -8.22
N ALA A 171 -0.31 26.08 -6.92
CA ALA A 171 0.68 25.45 -6.04
C ALA A 171 0.99 24.01 -6.46
N LYS A 172 2.27 23.61 -6.34
CA LYS A 172 2.76 22.25 -6.65
C LYS A 172 2.74 21.30 -5.43
N SER A 173 2.09 21.72 -4.36
CA SER A 173 1.93 20.97 -3.12
C SER A 173 0.65 21.39 -2.40
N ILE A 174 0.13 20.50 -1.56
CA ILE A 174 -1.03 20.78 -0.69
C ILE A 174 -0.50 21.13 0.70
N PRO A 175 -0.77 22.32 1.26
CA PRO A 175 -0.35 22.66 2.62
C PRO A 175 -0.89 21.68 3.66
N LEU A 176 -0.11 21.40 4.70
CA LEU A 176 -0.54 20.54 5.80
C LEU A 176 -1.83 21.04 6.43
N HIS A 177 -1.96 22.35 6.64
CA HIS A 177 -3.20 22.94 7.17
C HIS A 177 -4.44 22.63 6.31
N THR A 178 -4.30 22.64 4.98
CA THR A 178 -5.40 22.24 4.09
C THR A 178 -5.76 20.76 4.27
N ILE A 179 -4.76 19.89 4.47
CA ILE A 179 -4.97 18.46 4.74
C ILE A 179 -5.63 18.23 6.10
N GLU A 180 -5.31 19.03 7.12
CA GLU A 180 -5.95 18.97 8.43
C GLU A 180 -7.42 19.37 8.38
N VAL A 181 -7.76 20.34 7.52
CA VAL A 181 -9.14 20.85 7.39
C VAL A 181 -10.00 19.95 6.51
N GLU A 182 -9.44 19.44 5.40
CA GLU A 182 -10.21 18.69 4.38
C GLU A 182 -10.02 17.17 4.46
N GLY A 183 -9.05 16.70 5.25
CA GLY A 183 -8.76 15.29 5.48
C GLY A 183 -9.16 14.82 6.88
N PHE A 184 -8.95 13.53 7.11
CA PHE A 184 -9.26 12.86 8.38
C PHE A 184 -7.97 12.29 8.97
N GLU A 185 -7.56 12.78 10.13
CA GLU A 185 -6.35 12.32 10.79
C GLU A 185 -6.55 10.92 11.39
N VAL A 186 -5.59 10.03 11.12
CA VAL A 186 -5.57 8.64 11.60
C VAL A 186 -4.40 8.49 12.56
N HIS A 187 -4.70 7.95 13.74
CA HIS A 187 -3.68 7.64 14.73
C HIS A 187 -3.31 6.17 14.67
N TYR A 188 -2.03 5.85 14.84
CA TYR A 188 -1.56 4.48 14.89
C TYR A 188 -2.25 3.69 16.02
N GLY A 189 -2.64 2.46 15.70
CA GLY A 189 -3.23 1.52 16.63
C GLY A 189 -2.30 0.32 16.89
N LEU A 190 -2.71 -0.53 17.84
CA LEU A 190 -2.04 -1.81 18.06
C LEU A 190 -2.50 -2.84 17.01
N ASN A 191 -3.81 -3.03 16.89
CA ASN A 191 -4.45 -3.97 15.98
C ASN A 191 -5.80 -3.40 15.53
N PRO A 192 -5.93 -2.92 14.28
CA PRO A 192 -4.92 -2.84 13.23
C PRO A 192 -3.85 -1.76 13.51
N ARG A 193 -2.70 -1.88 12.83
CA ARG A 193 -1.60 -0.91 12.92
C ARG A 193 -2.02 0.48 12.43
N ILE A 194 -2.68 0.55 11.28
CA ILE A 194 -3.27 1.75 10.70
C ILE A 194 -4.80 1.57 10.65
N PRO A 195 -5.55 2.08 11.66
CA PRO A 195 -7.01 1.98 11.75
C PRO A 195 -7.75 2.94 10.79
N TYR A 196 -7.36 2.99 9.51
CA TYR A 196 -7.89 3.96 8.55
C TYR A 196 -9.38 3.78 8.23
N LEU A 197 -9.99 2.61 8.46
CA LEU A 197 -11.43 2.43 8.22
C LEU A 197 -12.29 3.40 9.04
N THR A 198 -11.84 3.80 10.23
CA THR A 198 -12.54 4.80 11.06
C THR A 198 -12.63 6.17 10.36
N ALA A 199 -11.59 6.55 9.62
CA ALA A 199 -11.60 7.76 8.80
C ALA A 199 -12.36 7.57 7.48
N VAL A 200 -12.42 6.33 6.95
CA VAL A 200 -13.25 6.01 5.79
C VAL A 200 -14.74 6.11 6.15
N ASP A 201 -15.17 5.70 7.34
CA ASP A 201 -16.54 5.91 7.82
C ASP A 201 -16.92 7.40 7.80
N GLN A 202 -16.04 8.26 8.31
CA GLN A 202 -16.24 9.71 8.30
C GLN A 202 -16.33 10.26 6.87
N LEU A 203 -15.49 9.76 5.96
CA LEU A 203 -15.55 10.11 4.54
C LEU A 203 -16.85 9.65 3.88
N ILE A 204 -17.33 8.43 4.17
CA ILE A 204 -18.59 7.91 3.64
C ILE A 204 -19.74 8.83 4.09
N HIS A 205 -19.86 9.09 5.39
CA HIS A 205 -20.88 10.00 5.92
C HIS A 205 -20.81 11.40 5.30
N TYR A 206 -19.61 11.96 5.15
CA TYR A 206 -19.41 13.23 4.47
C TYR A 206 -19.93 13.16 3.02
N SER A 207 -19.58 12.12 2.27
CA SER A 207 -20.01 11.95 0.88
C SER A 207 -21.52 11.82 0.71
N GLU A 208 -22.20 11.16 1.65
CA GLU A 208 -23.65 10.97 1.65
C GLU A 208 -24.38 12.27 1.98
N SER A 209 -23.88 13.05 2.94
CA SER A 209 -24.44 14.35 3.29
C SER A 209 -24.48 15.29 2.07
N GLN A 210 -23.45 15.25 1.21
CA GLN A 210 -23.38 16.06 0.00
C GLN A 210 -24.37 15.60 -1.08
N LYS A 211 -24.67 14.28 -1.15
CA LYS A 211 -25.69 13.73 -2.08
C LYS A 211 -27.10 14.08 -1.64
N GLY A 212 -27.38 14.08 -0.34
CA GLY A 212 -28.69 14.43 0.22
C GLY A 212 -29.13 15.87 -0.08
N VAL A 213 -28.18 16.81 -0.19
CA VAL A 213 -28.47 18.21 -0.57
C VAL A 213 -28.96 18.32 -2.02
N HIS A 214 -28.58 17.38 -2.90
CA HIS A 214 -28.92 17.48 -4.32
C HIS A 214 -30.35 17.02 -4.67
N TYR A 215 -30.97 16.17 -3.84
CA TYR A 215 -32.34 15.69 -4.03
C TYR A 215 -33.42 16.63 -3.45
N GLY A 216 -33.02 17.72 -2.77
CA GLY A 216 -33.94 18.69 -2.16
C GLY A 216 -34.32 19.90 -3.02
N LYS A 217 -33.96 19.91 -4.32
CA LYS A 217 -34.43 20.91 -5.29
C LYS A 217 -35.20 20.21 -6.40
N GLN A 218 -36.50 20.01 -6.17
CA GLN A 218 -37.51 19.88 -7.21
C GLN A 218 -38.24 21.21 -7.33
#